data_AF-A0A8S3RMZ7-F1
#
_entry.id   AF-A0A8S3RMZ7-F1
#
_cell.length_a   1.000
_cell.length_b   1.000
_cell.length_c   1.000
_cell.angle_alpha   90.00
_cell.angle_beta   90.00
_cell.angle_gamma   90.00
#
_symmetry.space_group_name_H-M   'P 1'
#
loop_
_entity.id
_entity.type
_entity.pdbx_description
1 polymer ?
#
loop_
_entity_poly.entity_id
_entity_poly.type
_entity_poly.pdbx_seq_one_letter_code
_entity_poly.pdbx_strand_id
1 'polypeptide(L)'
;MANIMNLVTTLSKNLHLVHQIIFVWKDLWLKVDSKFKSAPNCNINSIENTIMYSGNKTGAWLEKKSADDKKNIISEARKSNRSNIKIMKERKSNLFKTHVAIIRQREELQKKKLEKRSKYKQDVLEQMRDIGIWEDRNKINTELEKCRTKTQKLKL
;
A
#
# COMPACT_ATOMS: atom_id res chain seq x y z
N MET A 1 -42.36 11.39 1.77
CA MET A 1 -42.08 10.06 1.18
C MET A 1 -41.05 10.05 0.06
N ALA A 2 -40.98 11.07 -0.82
CA ALA A 2 -40.03 11.10 -1.96
C ALA A 2 -38.54 11.00 -1.57
N ASN A 3 -38.13 11.57 -0.43
CA ASN A 3 -36.72 11.58 -0.01
C ASN A 3 -36.18 10.20 0.43
N ILE A 4 -37.04 9.35 1.00
CA ILE A 4 -36.65 8.01 1.46
C ILE A 4 -36.50 7.06 0.28
N MET A 5 -37.37 7.14 -0.73
CA MET A 5 -37.23 6.36 -1.97
C MET A 5 -35.95 6.72 -2.74
N ASN A 6 -35.57 7.99 -2.78
CA ASN A 6 -34.29 8.41 -3.38
C ASN A 6 -33.09 7.88 -2.59
N LEU A 7 -33.14 7.87 -1.25
CA LEU A 7 -32.06 7.34 -0.43
C LEU A 7 -31.89 5.81 -0.63
N VAL A 8 -33.00 5.07 -0.66
CA VAL A 8 -33.03 3.61 -0.85
C VAL A 8 -32.53 3.23 -2.25
N THR A 9 -32.94 3.95 -3.29
CA THR A 9 -32.43 3.70 -4.66
C THR A 9 -30.95 4.03 -4.80
N THR A 10 -30.45 5.06 -4.12
CA THR A 10 -29.02 5.42 -4.13
C THR A 10 -28.19 4.36 -3.39
N LEU A 11 -28.65 3.90 -2.23
CA LEU A 11 -28.01 2.80 -1.48
C LEU A 11 -28.02 1.48 -2.25
N SER A 12 -29.12 1.15 -2.92
CA SER A 12 -29.24 -0.04 -3.77
C SER A 12 -28.27 0.00 -4.96
N LYS A 13 -28.15 1.14 -5.65
CA LYS A 13 -27.18 1.34 -6.73
C LYS A 13 -25.75 1.22 -6.24
N ASN A 14 -25.43 1.80 -5.07
CA ASN A 14 -24.10 1.69 -4.48
C ASN A 14 -23.75 0.24 -4.11
N LEU A 15 -24.70 -0.51 -3.56
CA LEU A 15 -24.49 -1.93 -3.24
C LEU A 15 -24.27 -2.77 -4.51
N HIS A 16 -25.05 -2.51 -5.56
CA HIS A 16 -24.89 -3.17 -6.85
C HIS A 16 -23.53 -2.86 -7.49
N LEU A 17 -23.09 -1.60 -7.44
CA LEU A 17 -21.76 -1.19 -7.90
C LEU A 17 -20.65 -1.91 -7.13
N VAL A 18 -20.76 -1.99 -5.80
CA VAL A 18 -19.80 -2.73 -4.97
C VAL A 18 -19.77 -4.22 -5.35
N HIS A 19 -20.93 -4.85 -5.55
CA HIS A 19 -21.00 -6.24 -5.99
C HIS A 19 -20.37 -6.45 -7.38
N GLN A 20 -20.62 -5.55 -8.33
CA GLN A 20 -20.01 -5.60 -9.66
C GLN A 20 -18.49 -5.45 -9.58
N ILE A 21 -18.00 -4.50 -8.77
CA ILE A 21 -16.56 -4.30 -8.55
C ILE A 21 -15.94 -5.57 -7.96
N ILE A 22 -16.51 -6.12 -6.89
CA ILE A 22 -16.00 -7.34 -6.25
C ILE A 22 -15.95 -8.50 -7.25
N PHE A 23 -17.01 -8.66 -8.06
CA PHE A 23 -17.07 -9.73 -9.06
C PHE A 23 -15.98 -9.58 -10.13
N VAL A 24 -15.81 -8.37 -10.69
CA VAL A 24 -14.76 -8.07 -11.67
C VAL A 24 -13.36 -8.31 -11.09
N TRP A 25 -13.13 -7.86 -9.86
CA TRP A 25 -11.84 -8.06 -9.18
C TRP A 25 -11.55 -9.54 -8.93
N LYS A 26 -12.55 -10.32 -8.51
CA LYS A 26 -12.40 -11.76 -8.28
C LYS A 26 -12.02 -12.49 -9.57
N ASP A 27 -12.71 -12.19 -10.67
CA ASP A 27 -12.46 -12.83 -11.96
C ASP A 27 -11.09 -12.44 -12.55
N LEU A 28 -10.68 -11.19 -12.36
CA LEU A 28 -9.33 -10.72 -12.72
C LEU A 28 -8.25 -11.47 -11.92
N TRP A 29 -8.44 -11.58 -10.61
CA TRP A 29 -7.49 -12.25 -9.72
C TRP A 29 -7.32 -13.73 -10.07
N LEU A 30 -8.42 -14.43 -10.36
CA LEU A 30 -8.38 -15.84 -10.78
C LEU A 30 -7.57 -16.02 -12.07
N LYS A 31 -7.70 -15.10 -13.04
CA LYS A 31 -6.91 -15.12 -14.27
C LYS A 31 -5.42 -14.88 -14.01
N VAL A 32 -5.09 -13.93 -13.13
CA VAL A 32 -3.70 -13.68 -12.69
C VAL A 32 -3.11 -14.91 -12.02
N ASP A 33 -3.82 -15.47 -11.03
CA ASP A 33 -3.38 -16.63 -10.26
C ASP A 33 -3.15 -17.87 -11.15
N SER A 34 -4.08 -18.15 -12.06
CA SER A 34 -3.94 -19.23 -13.05
C SER A 34 -2.68 -19.07 -13.92
N LYS A 35 -2.38 -17.84 -14.36
CA LYS A 35 -1.19 -17.55 -15.18
C LYS A 35 0.11 -17.63 -14.38
N PHE A 36 0.11 -17.19 -13.12
CA PHE A 36 1.25 -17.37 -12.23
C PHE A 36 1.54 -18.85 -11.95
N LYS A 37 0.51 -19.65 -11.70
CA LYS A 37 0.66 -21.10 -11.44
C LYS A 37 1.17 -21.87 -12.66
N SER A 38 0.66 -21.53 -13.85
CA SER A 38 1.05 -22.22 -15.10
C SER A 38 2.41 -21.77 -15.65
N ALA A 39 2.82 -20.52 -15.41
CA ALA A 39 4.09 -19.99 -15.87
C ALA A 39 4.75 -19.11 -14.79
N PRO A 40 5.34 -19.72 -13.74
CA PRO A 40 5.88 -18.98 -12.60
C PRO A 40 7.09 -18.10 -12.96
N ASN A 41 7.81 -18.46 -14.04
CA ASN A 41 8.93 -17.66 -14.56
C ASN A 41 8.48 -16.55 -15.52
N CYS A 42 7.18 -16.38 -15.72
CA CYS A 42 6.63 -15.37 -16.61
C CYS A 42 6.78 -13.96 -16.02
N ASN A 43 7.18 -13.01 -16.85
CA ASN A 43 7.20 -11.60 -16.45
C ASN A 43 5.76 -11.10 -16.21
N ILE A 44 5.54 -10.30 -15.17
CA ILE A 44 4.26 -9.64 -14.85
C ILE A 44 3.67 -8.95 -16.09
N ASN A 45 4.49 -8.25 -16.88
CA ASN A 45 4.03 -7.58 -18.10
C ASN A 45 3.44 -8.58 -19.12
N SER A 46 4.00 -9.77 -19.22
CA SER A 46 3.50 -10.80 -20.13
C SER A 46 2.17 -11.38 -19.63
N ILE A 47 2.01 -11.52 -18.31
CA ILE A 47 0.75 -11.92 -17.69
C ILE A 47 -0.32 -10.84 -17.95
N GLU A 48 -0.01 -9.58 -17.67
CA GLU A 48 -0.92 -8.44 -17.90
C GLU A 48 -1.33 -8.35 -19.37
N ASN A 49 -0.37 -8.39 -20.31
CA ASN A 49 -0.66 -8.34 -21.74
C ASN A 49 -1.59 -9.49 -22.17
N THR A 50 -1.38 -10.69 -21.64
CA THR A 50 -2.23 -11.85 -21.94
C THR A 50 -3.65 -11.65 -21.42
N ILE A 51 -3.79 -11.15 -20.20
CA ILE A 51 -5.09 -10.87 -19.57
C ILE A 51 -5.81 -9.76 -20.32
N MET A 52 -5.12 -8.68 -20.70
CA MET A 52 -5.71 -7.60 -21.48
C MET A 52 -6.12 -8.07 -22.88
N TYR A 53 -5.27 -8.83 -23.57
CA TYR A 53 -5.55 -9.33 -24.92
C TYR A 53 -6.79 -10.23 -24.94
N SER A 54 -6.90 -11.14 -23.96
CA SER A 54 -8.05 -12.05 -23.82
C SER A 54 -9.30 -11.33 -23.29
N GLY A 55 -9.15 -10.50 -22.25
CA GLY A 55 -10.24 -9.79 -21.59
C GLY A 55 -10.90 -8.75 -22.49
N ASN A 56 -10.12 -8.02 -23.29
CA ASN A 56 -10.64 -7.02 -24.23
C ASN A 56 -11.07 -7.64 -25.58
N LYS A 57 -11.04 -8.97 -25.70
CA LYS A 57 -11.37 -9.70 -26.94
C LYS A 57 -10.59 -9.19 -28.15
N THR A 58 -9.34 -8.77 -27.95
CA THR A 58 -8.51 -8.14 -28.98
C THR A 58 -8.31 -9.07 -30.18
N GLY A 59 -8.21 -10.39 -29.95
CA GLY A 59 -8.15 -11.38 -31.04
C GLY A 59 -9.39 -11.37 -31.92
N ALA A 60 -10.57 -11.52 -31.34
CA ALA A 60 -11.84 -11.48 -32.07
C ALA A 60 -12.09 -10.14 -32.76
N TRP A 61 -11.61 -9.04 -32.18
CA TRP A 61 -11.64 -7.72 -32.82
C TRP A 61 -10.70 -7.64 -34.03
N LEU A 62 -9.49 -8.18 -33.93
CA LEU A 62 -8.53 -8.25 -35.04
C LEU A 62 -9.02 -9.15 -36.19
N GLU A 63 -9.74 -10.23 -35.89
CA GLU A 63 -10.31 -11.13 -36.90
C GLU A 63 -11.35 -10.46 -37.80
N LYS A 64 -12.06 -9.45 -37.29
CA LYS A 64 -13.05 -8.68 -38.05
C LYS A 64 -12.43 -7.63 -38.98
N LYS A 65 -11.10 -7.47 -38.98
CA LYS A 65 -10.38 -6.50 -39.81
C LYS A 65 -9.89 -7.14 -41.10
N SER A 66 -9.71 -6.31 -42.13
CA SER A 66 -9.08 -6.74 -43.38
C SER A 66 -7.64 -7.20 -43.12
N ALA A 67 -7.08 -8.00 -44.03
CA ALA A 67 -5.72 -8.50 -43.91
C ALA A 67 -4.68 -7.35 -43.88
N ASP A 68 -4.89 -6.32 -44.69
CA ASP A 68 -4.03 -5.14 -44.75
C ASP A 68 -4.12 -4.30 -43.48
N ASP A 69 -5.34 -4.05 -42.96
CA ASP A 69 -5.51 -3.33 -41.70
C ASP A 69 -4.87 -4.08 -40.53
N LYS A 70 -5.05 -5.40 -40.48
CA LYS A 70 -4.44 -6.25 -39.44
C LYS A 70 -2.91 -6.14 -39.50
N LYS A 71 -2.32 -6.18 -40.70
CA LYS A 71 -0.88 -6.04 -40.90
C LYS A 71 -0.38 -4.66 -40.45
N ASN A 72 -1.11 -3.60 -40.79
CA ASN A 72 -0.77 -2.24 -40.39
C ASN A 72 -0.82 -2.05 -38.87
N ILE A 73 -1.91 -2.49 -38.23
CA ILE A 73 -2.09 -2.42 -36.77
C ILE A 73 -0.95 -3.17 -36.04
N ILE A 74 -0.63 -4.38 -36.47
CA ILE A 74 0.45 -5.18 -35.85
C ILE A 74 1.81 -4.50 -36.06
N SER A 75 2.05 -3.94 -37.24
CA SER A 75 3.29 -3.21 -37.56
C SER A 75 3.47 -1.99 -36.66
N GLU A 76 2.42 -1.17 -36.51
CA GLU A 76 2.42 0.00 -35.62
C GLU A 76 2.60 -0.39 -34.16
N ALA A 77 1.88 -1.42 -33.69
CA ALA A 77 2.03 -1.92 -32.32
C ALA A 77 3.48 -2.36 -32.03
N ARG A 78 4.14 -3.02 -32.99
CA ARG A 78 5.56 -3.41 -32.87
C ARG A 78 6.51 -2.21 -32.84
N LYS A 79 6.24 -1.17 -33.63
CA LYS A 79 7.03 0.07 -33.61
C LYS A 79 6.89 0.76 -32.24
N SER A 80 5.67 0.91 -31.76
CA SER A 80 5.35 1.51 -30.45
C SER A 80 5.87 0.70 -29.26
N ASN A 81 6.09 -0.61 -29.43
CA ASN A 81 6.65 -1.43 -28.36
C ASN A 81 8.05 -0.94 -27.92
N ARG A 82 8.87 -0.39 -28.83
CA ARG A 82 10.22 0.11 -28.47
C ARG A 82 10.17 1.29 -27.52
N SER A 83 9.30 2.27 -27.78
CA SER A 83 9.10 3.41 -26.87
C SER A 83 8.46 2.97 -25.56
N ASN A 84 7.48 2.06 -25.61
CA ASN A 84 6.84 1.51 -24.42
C ASN A 84 7.83 0.76 -23.51
N ILE A 85 8.79 0.01 -24.07
CA ILE A 85 9.84 -0.64 -23.28
C ILE A 85 10.67 0.39 -22.52
N LYS A 86 11.02 1.53 -23.15
CA LYS A 86 11.77 2.61 -22.50
C LYS A 86 10.97 3.20 -21.33
N ILE A 87 9.70 3.55 -21.58
CA ILE A 87 8.78 4.10 -20.57
C ILE A 87 8.63 3.13 -19.39
N MET A 88 8.49 1.83 -19.66
CA MET A 88 8.33 0.82 -18.61
C MET A 88 9.61 0.65 -17.78
N LYS A 89 10.80 0.70 -18.40
CA LYS A 89 12.07 0.68 -17.65
C LYS A 89 12.20 1.90 -16.75
N GLU A 90 11.86 3.08 -17.26
CA GLU A 90 11.89 4.32 -16.48
C GLU A 90 10.89 4.28 -15.32
N ARG A 91 9.66 3.83 -15.58
CA ARG A 91 8.65 3.60 -14.53
C ARG A 91 9.17 2.65 -13.45
N LYS A 92 9.76 1.52 -13.83
CA LYS A 92 10.33 0.55 -12.86
C LYS A 92 11.44 1.18 -12.02
N SER A 93 12.32 1.95 -12.65
CA SER A 93 13.41 2.68 -11.96
C SER A 93 12.85 3.68 -10.95
N ASN A 94 11.86 4.48 -11.35
CA ASN A 94 11.22 5.46 -10.46
C ASN A 94 10.52 4.77 -9.30
N LEU A 95 9.81 3.66 -9.55
CA LEU A 95 9.12 2.90 -8.51
C LEU A 95 10.11 2.34 -7.48
N PHE A 96 11.27 1.86 -7.94
CA PHE A 96 12.35 1.42 -7.06
C PHE A 96 12.92 2.58 -6.22
N LYS A 97 13.19 3.74 -6.83
CA LYS A 97 13.66 4.94 -6.11
C LYS A 97 12.67 5.36 -5.02
N THR A 98 11.38 5.39 -5.34
CA THR A 98 10.32 5.72 -4.37
C THR A 98 10.28 4.71 -3.23
N HIS A 99 10.39 3.41 -3.54
CA HIS A 99 10.39 2.37 -2.52
C HIS A 99 11.56 2.51 -1.54
N VAL A 100 12.77 2.75 -2.06
CA VAL A 100 13.96 3.01 -1.25
C VAL A 100 13.78 4.26 -0.39
N ALA A 101 13.19 5.33 -0.92
CA ALA A 101 12.93 6.55 -0.16
C ALA A 101 11.95 6.29 1.01
N ILE A 102 10.90 5.50 0.79
CA ILE A 102 9.93 5.11 1.84
C ILE A 102 10.63 4.31 2.94
N ILE A 103 11.50 3.36 2.58
CA ILE A 103 12.26 2.57 3.56
C ILE A 103 13.14 3.49 4.42
N ARG A 104 13.91 4.38 3.79
CA ARG A 104 14.77 5.34 4.50
C ARG A 104 13.99 6.25 5.43
N GLN A 105 12.83 6.76 5.00
CA GLN A 105 11.97 7.58 5.86
C GLN A 105 11.46 6.78 7.08
N ARG A 106 11.13 5.50 6.90
CA ARG A 106 10.71 4.64 8.01
C ARG A 106 11.85 4.40 9.01
N GLU A 107 13.05 4.15 8.52
CA GLU A 107 14.24 4.00 9.36
C GLU A 107 14.54 5.28 10.16
N GLU A 108 14.48 6.44 9.51
CA GLU A 108 14.71 7.73 10.18
C GLU A 108 13.64 8.02 11.24
N LEU A 109 12.37 7.72 10.95
CA LEU A 109 11.29 7.84 11.92
C LEU A 109 11.48 6.90 13.12
N GLN A 110 11.95 5.67 12.90
CA GLN A 110 12.28 4.75 13.98
C GLN A 110 13.46 5.26 14.81
N LYS A 111 14.53 5.74 14.17
CA LYS A 111 15.69 6.33 14.86
C LYS A 111 15.27 7.51 15.75
N LYS A 112 14.48 8.45 15.22
CA LYS A 112 13.94 9.58 16.00
C LYS A 112 13.09 9.13 17.19
N LYS A 113 12.29 8.06 17.03
CA LYS A 113 11.52 7.48 18.14
C LYS A 113 12.42 6.87 19.21
N LEU A 114 13.47 6.16 18.81
CA LEU A 114 14.45 5.57 19.72
C LEU A 114 15.23 6.66 20.47
N GLU A 115 15.70 7.69 19.78
CA GLU A 115 16.40 8.84 20.39
C GLU A 115 15.52 9.52 21.44
N LYS A 116 14.25 9.81 21.11
CA LYS A 116 13.30 10.39 22.09
C LYS A 116 13.11 9.50 23.32
N ARG A 117 13.00 8.18 23.13
CA ARG A 117 12.88 7.23 24.24
C ARG A 117 14.16 7.18 25.08
N SER A 118 15.32 7.19 24.44
CA SER A 118 16.62 7.18 25.12
C SER A 118 16.79 8.44 25.95
N LYS A 119 16.49 9.61 25.37
CA LYS A 119 16.54 10.90 26.07
C LYS A 119 15.62 10.90 27.29
N TYR A 120 14.37 10.48 27.14
CA TYR A 120 13.45 10.37 28.28
C TYR A 120 13.99 9.46 29.39
N LYS A 121 14.58 8.31 29.05
CA LYS A 121 15.21 7.43 30.05
C LYS A 121 16.38 8.11 30.75
N GLN A 122 17.19 8.85 30.02
CA GLN A 122 18.32 9.59 30.58
C GLN A 122 17.84 10.71 31.50
N ASP A 123 16.84 11.49 31.10
CA ASP A 123 16.24 12.54 31.94
C ASP A 123 15.70 11.95 33.26
N VAL A 124 15.06 10.77 33.23
CA VAL A 124 14.60 10.06 34.43
C VAL A 124 15.76 9.58 35.30
N LEU A 125 16.84 9.05 34.69
CA LEU A 125 18.04 8.62 35.43
C LEU A 125 18.76 9.80 36.09
N GLU A 126 18.82 10.96 35.43
CA GLU A 126 19.37 12.20 35.99
C GLU A 126 18.51 12.69 37.17
N GLN A 127 17.18 12.70 37.03
CA GLN A 127 16.28 13.00 38.15
C GLN A 127 16.50 12.04 39.33
N MET A 128 16.64 10.73 39.08
CA MET A 128 16.93 9.76 40.13
C MET A 128 18.30 9.98 40.80
N ARG A 129 19.29 10.46 40.05
CA ARG A 129 20.63 10.78 40.57
C ARG A 129 20.62 12.04 41.44
N ASP A 130 19.86 13.07 41.05
CA ASP A 130 19.72 14.31 41.84
C ASP A 130 18.96 14.10 43.16
N ILE A 131 18.10 13.09 43.25
CA ILE A 131 17.44 12.69 44.50
C ILE A 131 18.42 11.89 45.42
N GLY A 132 19.66 11.65 44.97
CA GLY A 132 20.66 10.72 45.53
C GLY A 132 21.18 10.92 46.96
N ILE A 133 20.49 11.65 47.84
CA ILE A 133 20.74 11.60 49.29
C ILE A 133 19.39 11.38 49.98
N TRP A 134 18.93 10.13 49.98
CA TRP A 134 17.65 9.72 50.57
C TRP A 134 17.84 9.50 52.08
N GLU A 135 17.92 10.60 52.84
CA GLU A 135 18.05 10.56 54.30
C GLU A 135 16.72 10.31 55.02
N ASP A 136 15.58 10.56 54.38
CA ASP A 136 14.26 10.49 55.01
C ASP A 136 13.23 9.72 54.17
N ARG A 137 12.62 8.69 54.79
CA ARG A 137 11.60 7.78 54.22
C ARG A 137 10.39 8.51 53.63
N ASN A 138 10.02 9.65 54.20
CA ASN A 138 8.83 10.39 53.75
C ASN A 138 9.06 11.13 52.44
N LYS A 139 10.23 11.75 52.25
CA LYS A 139 10.64 12.35 50.96
C LYS A 139 10.66 11.32 49.85
N ILE A 140 10.99 10.06 50.18
CA ILE A 140 11.08 8.98 49.21
C ILE A 140 9.74 8.73 48.52
N ASN A 141 8.70 8.57 49.33
CA ASN A 141 7.35 8.31 48.86
C ASN A 141 6.81 9.49 48.04
N THR A 142 7.10 10.73 48.46
CA THR A 142 6.61 11.92 47.76
C THR A 142 7.22 12.09 46.37
N GLU A 143 8.52 11.82 46.20
CA GLU A 143 9.19 11.92 44.90
C GLU A 143 8.88 10.74 43.97
N LEU A 144 8.68 9.54 44.51
CA LEU A 144 8.17 8.38 43.76
C LEU A 144 6.76 8.63 43.20
N GLU A 145 5.89 9.33 43.95
CA GLU A 145 4.56 9.73 43.51
C GLU A 145 4.58 10.73 42.32
N LYS A 146 5.63 11.57 42.25
CA LYS A 146 5.85 12.53 41.15
C LYS A 146 6.36 11.85 39.88
N CYS A 147 7.17 10.80 40.03
CA CYS A 147 7.71 10.03 38.90
C CYS A 147 6.67 9.06 38.27
N ARG A 148 5.54 8.79 38.93
CA ARG A 148 4.46 7.96 38.36
C ARG A 148 3.79 8.61 37.16
N THR A 149 3.74 7.89 36.04
CA THR A 149 3.05 8.31 34.82
C THR A 149 1.52 8.30 35.00
N LYS A 150 0.80 9.14 34.24
CA LYS A 150 -0.68 9.30 34.33
C LYS A 150 -1.44 7.97 34.25
N THR A 151 -0.93 6.98 33.50
CA THR A 151 -1.55 5.66 33.35
C THR A 151 -1.48 4.80 34.62
N GLN A 152 -0.48 5.03 35.49
CA GLN A 152 -0.33 4.32 36.76
C GLN A 152 -1.12 4.98 37.90
N LYS A 153 -1.44 6.28 37.80
CA LYS A 153 -2.28 7.00 38.78
C LYS A 153 -3.77 6.63 38.69
N LEU A 154 -4.23 6.05 37.59
CA LEU A 154 -5.62 5.69 37.32
C LEU A 154 -6.02 4.28 37.81
N LYS A 155 -5.09 3.51 38.39
CA LYS A 155 -5.32 2.11 38.82
C LYS A 155 -5.38 1.94 40.36
N LEU A 156 -5.46 3.03 41.09
CA LEU A 156 -5.76 3.09 42.52
C LEU A 156 -7.09 3.82 42.69
#